data_AF-A0ABD7CIN4-F1
#
_entry.id   AF-A0ABD7CIN4-F1
#
_cell.length_a   1.000
_cell.length_b   1.000
_cell.length_c   1.000
_cell.angle_alpha   90.00
_cell.angle_beta   90.00
_cell.angle_gamma   90.00
#
_symmetry.space_group_name_H-M   'P 1'
#
loop_
_entity.id
_entity.type
_entity.pdbx_description
1 polymer ?
#
loop_
_entity_poly.entity_id
_entity_poly.type
_entity_poly.pdbx_seq_one_letter_code
_entity_poly.pdbx_strand_id
1 'polypeptide(L)' 'MFKRLLAERGVILTKELSDMVIADVKFNKIRFNKCTSIEELLIITERCNKALIKCA' A
#
# COMPACT_ATOMS: atom_id res chain seq x y z
N MET A 1 11.64 -9.98 0.66
CA MET A 1 11.07 -9.79 2.02
C MET A 1 9.68 -9.15 1.97
N PHE A 2 9.54 -7.93 1.44
CA PHE A 2 8.24 -7.22 1.39
C PHE A 2 7.10 -8.00 0.68
N LYS A 3 7.35 -8.57 -0.51
CA LYS A 3 6.37 -9.40 -1.22
C LYS A 3 5.88 -10.62 -0.41
N ARG A 4 6.75 -11.19 0.43
CA ARG A 4 6.42 -12.32 1.30
C ARG A 4 5.52 -11.87 2.46
N LEU A 5 5.85 -10.75 3.11
CA LEU A 5 5.03 -10.16 4.17
C LEU A 5 3.61 -9.79 3.69
N LEU A 6 3.48 -9.33 2.44
CA LEU A 6 2.18 -9.04 1.84
C LEU A 6 1.41 -10.33 1.51
N ALA A 7 2.07 -11.35 0.98
CA ALA A 7 1.45 -12.64 0.72
C ALA A 7 0.93 -13.31 2.01
N GLU A 8 1.70 -13.22 3.11
CA GLU A 8 1.28 -13.68 4.46
C GLU A 8 0.03 -12.95 4.97
N ARG A 9 -0.26 -11.75 4.44
CA ARG A 9 -1.46 -10.94 4.73
C ARG A 9 -2.59 -11.12 3.71
N GLY A 10 -2.47 -12.09 2.81
CA GLY A 10 -3.46 -12.33 1.76
C GLY A 10 -3.51 -11.23 0.69
N VAL A 11 -2.46 -10.43 0.57
CA VAL A 11 -2.38 -9.35 -0.43
C VAL A 11 -1.58 -9.81 -1.64
N ILE A 12 -2.22 -9.76 -2.81
CA ILE A 12 -1.57 -9.99 -4.10
C ILE A 12 -1.25 -8.62 -4.71
N LEU A 13 0.04 -8.36 -4.96
CA LEU A 13 0.48 -7.14 -5.64
C LEU A 13 0.11 -7.20 -7.12
N THR A 14 -1.00 -6.56 -7.49
CA THR A 14 -1.31 -6.22 -8.88
C THR A 14 -0.71 -4.87 -9.26
N LYS A 15 -0.76 -4.53 -10.56
CA LYS A 15 -0.31 -3.22 -11.05
C LYS A 15 -1.16 -2.10 -10.44
N GLU A 16 -2.47 -2.26 -10.45
CA GLU A 16 -3.45 -1.29 -9.95
C GLU A 16 -3.27 -1.04 -8.45
N LEU A 17 -3.06 -2.12 -7.67
CA LEU A 17 -2.77 -1.99 -6.24
C LEU A 17 -1.46 -1.25 -6.00
N SER A 18 -0.42 -1.56 -6.78
CA SER A 18 0.89 -0.91 -6.67
C SER A 18 0.79 0.59 -6.99
N ASP A 19 0.04 0.96 -8.02
CA ASP A 19 -0.18 2.36 -8.42
C ASP A 19 -0.92 3.14 -7.32
N MET A 20 -1.95 2.54 -6.71
CA MET A 20 -2.66 3.12 -5.55
C MET A 20 -1.74 3.34 -4.34
N VAL A 21 -0.91 2.36 -4.00
CA VAL A 21 0.03 2.47 -2.87
C VAL A 21 1.06 3.56 -3.11
N ILE A 22 1.61 3.63 -4.32
CA ILE A 22 2.57 4.68 -4.71
C ILE A 22 1.93 6.07 -4.61
N ALA A 23 0.68 6.22 -5.04
CA ALA A 23 -0.05 7.49 -4.95
C ALA A 23 -0.23 7.94 -3.49
N ASP A 24 -0.64 7.03 -2.60
CA ASP A 24 -0.84 7.34 -1.17
C ASP A 24 0.48 7.69 -0.46
N VAL A 25 1.56 6.94 -0.73
CA VAL A 25 2.90 7.25 -0.20
C VAL A 25 3.38 8.63 -0.65
N LYS A 26 3.23 8.95 -1.95
CA LYS A 26 3.59 10.26 -2.49
C LYS A 26 2.77 11.38 -1.87
N PHE A 27 1.46 11.19 -1.71
CA PHE A 27 0.59 12.14 -1.07
C PHE A 27 1.01 12.42 0.38
N ASN A 28 1.31 11.36 1.14
CA ASN A 28 1.74 11.49 2.53
C ASN A 28 3.08 12.22 2.67
N LYS A 29 4.02 11.97 1.76
CA LYS A 29 5.30 12.69 1.69
C LYS A 29 5.11 14.17 1.35
N ILE A 30 4.33 14.49 0.31
CA ILE A 30 4.17 15.88 -0.15
C ILE A 30 3.36 16.71 0.85
N ARG A 31 2.26 16.14 1.36
CA ARG A 31 1.30 16.89 2.18
C ARG A 31 1.72 17.02 3.64
N PHE A 32 2.39 16.00 4.18
CA PHE A 32 2.72 15.92 5.61
C PHE A 32 4.23 15.84 5.89
N ASN A 33 5.09 15.93 4.86
CA ASN A 33 6.54 15.69 4.95
C ASN A 33 6.88 14.37 5.66
N LYS A 34 6.01 13.38 5.53
CA LYS A 34 6.11 12.12 6.26
C LYS A 34 6.98 11.14 5.50
N CYS A 35 8.00 10.59 6.16
CA CYS A 35 8.75 9.44 5.66
C CYS A 35 8.00 8.15 5.99
N THR A 36 7.72 7.34 4.98
CA THR A 36 7.00 6.07 5.14
C THR A 36 7.96 4.96 5.52
N SER A 37 7.76 4.36 6.70
CA SER A 37 8.49 3.16 7.12
C SER A 37 7.98 1.92 6.38
N ILE A 38 8.71 0.79 6.47
CA ILE A 38 8.24 -0.49 5.90
C ILE A 38 6.89 -0.91 6.52
N GLU A 39 6.72 -0.69 7.82
CA GLU A 39 5.51 -1.07 8.55
C GLU A 39 4.31 -0.22 8.12
N GLU A 40 4.50 1.08 7.93
CA GLU A 40 3.49 1.96 7.36
C GLU A 40 3.16 1.62 5.90
N LEU A 41 4.18 1.26 5.11
CA LEU A 41 3.97 0.83 3.73
C LEU A 41 3.09 -0.42 3.66
N LEU A 42 3.26 -1.36 4.60
CA LEU A 42 2.42 -2.54 4.70
C LEU A 42 0.97 -2.18 5.08
N ILE A 43 0.78 -1.26 6.03
CA ILE A 43 -0.55 -0.77 6.44
C ILE A 43 -1.24 -0.06 5.27
N ILE A 44 -0.53 0.81 4.54
CA ILE A 44 -1.04 1.49 3.34
C ILE A 44 -1.45 0.44 2.31
N THR A 45 -0.60 -0.57 2.07
CA THR A 45 -0.88 -1.63 1.10
C THR A 45 -2.14 -2.42 1.47
N GLU A 46 -2.34 -2.79 2.74
CA GLU A 46 -3.58 -3.44 3.19
C GLU A 46 -4.81 -2.55 3.01
N ARG A 47 -4.71 -1.25 3.30
CA ARG A 47 -5.81 -0.29 3.12
C ARG A 47 -6.17 -0.14 1.65
N CYS A 48 -5.18 0.00 0.79
CA CYS A 48 -5.35 0.05 -0.65
C CYS A 48 -6.00 -1.23 -1.19
N ASN A 49 -5.55 -2.41 -0.73
CA ASN A 49 -6.13 -3.70 -1.14
C ASN A 49 -7.60 -3.82 -0.72
N LYS A 50 -7.93 -3.45 0.53
CA LYS A 50 -9.32 -3.42 1.01
C LYS A 50 -10.20 -2.45 0.22
N ALA A 51 -9.67 -1.30 -0.16
CA ALA A 51 -10.40 -0.34 -0.98
C ALA A 51 -10.63 -0.88 -2.40
N LEU A 52 -9.62 -1.50 -3.01
CA LEU A 52 -9.71 -2.07 -4.35
C LEU A 52 -10.72 -3.22 -4.42
N ILE A 53 -10.75 -4.12 -3.43
CA ILE A 53 -11.76 -5.18 -3.32
C ILE A 53 -13.18 -4.61 -3.18
N LYS A 54 -13.36 -3.49 -2.47
CA LYS A 54 -14.69 -2.85 -2.32
C LYS A 54 -15.17 -2.12 -3.58
N CYS A 55 -14.26 -1.76 -4.47
CA CYS A 55 -14.56 -1.05 -5.71
C CYS A 55 -14.76 -2.00 -6.92
N ALA A 56 -14.40 -3.27 -6.76
CA ALA A 56 -14.61 -4.34 -7.75
C ALA A 56 -15.96 -5.03 -7.53
#